data_AF-A0A3P7K9V9-F1
#
_entry.id   AF-A0A3P7K9V9-F1
#
_cell.length_a   1.000
_cell.length_b   1.000
_cell.length_c   1.000
_cell.angle_alpha   90.00
_cell.angle_beta   90.00
_cell.angle_gamma   90.00
#
_symmetry.space_group_name_H-M   'P 1'
#
loop_
_entity.id
_entity.type
_entity.pdbx_description
1 polymer ?
#
loop_
_entity_poly.entity_id
_entity_poly.type
_entity_poly.pdbx_seq_one_letter_code
_entity_poly.pdbx_strand_id
1 'polypeptide(L)'
;HPNQIRTLFAIILTACSPSSPAKLWEKYKSYMAEDILHRIRSENSNMNMDFTAEIYNEALIMIEDLCLQIANKVLNQLGMPSRIDLLLLRLMQDCIASKITTLLIFRHMWNQIFLNLRFSSKAFTIE
;
A
#
# COMPACT_ATOMS: atom_id res chain seq x y z
N HIS A 1 0.70 -13.55 13.83
CA HIS A 1 -0.56 -13.61 13.06
C HIS A 1 -1.24 -12.23 13.01
N PRO A 2 -0.76 -11.28 12.18
CA PRO A 2 -1.28 -9.90 12.18
C PRO A 2 -2.74 -9.76 11.73
N ASN A 3 -3.18 -10.56 10.75
CA ASN A 3 -4.58 -10.59 10.28
C ASN A 3 -5.60 -10.88 11.38
N GLN A 4 -5.30 -11.85 12.26
CA GLN A 4 -6.19 -12.20 13.38
C GLN A 4 -6.29 -11.07 14.39
N ILE A 5 -5.16 -10.38 14.66
CA ILE A 5 -5.12 -9.22 15.56
C ILE A 5 -5.94 -8.07 14.98
N ARG A 6 -5.81 -7.78 13.68
CA ARG A 6 -6.64 -6.77 12.98
C ARG A 6 -8.12 -7.10 13.05
N THR A 7 -8.49 -8.37 12.89
CA THR A 7 -9.87 -8.85 12.99
C THR A 7 -10.43 -8.64 14.40
N LEU A 8 -9.69 -9.05 15.43
CA LEU A 8 -10.07 -8.83 16.82
C LEU A 8 -10.23 -7.34 17.12
N PHE A 9 -9.31 -6.51 16.64
CA PHE A 9 -9.38 -5.07 16.82
C PHE A 9 -10.63 -4.47 16.16
N ALA A 10 -10.97 -4.88 14.93
CA ALA A 10 -12.20 -4.45 14.25
C ALA A 10 -13.47 -4.85 15.01
N ILE A 11 -13.52 -6.06 15.58
CA ILE A 11 -14.62 -6.51 16.45
C ILE A 11 -14.73 -5.61 17.68
N ILE A 12 -13.62 -5.32 18.36
CA ILE A 12 -13.60 -4.43 19.53
C ILE A 12 -14.14 -3.05 19.16
N LEU A 13 -13.68 -2.47 18.05
CA LEU A 13 -14.15 -1.16 17.59
C LEU A 13 -15.65 -1.15 17.33
N THR A 14 -16.16 -2.17 16.63
CA THR A 14 -17.54 -2.19 16.13
C THR A 14 -18.56 -2.64 17.18
N ALA A 15 -18.18 -3.54 18.09
CA ALA A 15 -19.10 -4.18 19.04
C ALA A 15 -18.90 -3.72 20.49
N CYS A 16 -17.70 -3.31 20.88
CA CYS A 16 -17.38 -3.00 22.28
C CYS A 16 -17.31 -1.49 22.58
N SER A 17 -17.37 -0.62 21.56
CA SER A 17 -17.34 0.85 21.70
C SER A 17 -16.28 1.33 22.71
N PRO A 18 -14.99 1.05 22.47
CA PRO A 18 -13.93 1.35 23.43
C PRO A 18 -13.85 2.86 23.72
N SER A 19 -13.54 3.23 24.96
CA SER A 19 -13.48 4.63 25.39
C SER A 19 -12.35 5.44 24.73
N SER A 20 -11.33 4.78 24.17
CA SER A 20 -10.17 5.43 23.51
C SER A 20 -9.58 4.54 22.42
N PRO A 21 -10.26 4.41 21.26
CA PRO A 21 -9.82 3.54 20.16
C PRO A 21 -8.46 3.97 19.58
N ALA A 22 -8.21 5.28 19.48
CA ALA A 22 -6.92 5.81 19.04
C ALA A 22 -5.75 5.41 19.95
N LYS A 23 -5.93 5.42 21.28
CA LYS A 23 -4.89 4.96 22.23
C LYS A 23 -4.63 3.46 22.09
N LEU A 24 -5.68 2.69 21.83
CA LEU A 24 -5.57 1.25 21.61
C LEU A 24 -4.80 0.94 20.32
N TRP A 25 -5.08 1.69 19.25
CA TRP A 25 -4.32 1.65 18.02
C TRP A 25 -2.84 1.96 18.25
N GLU A 26 -2.52 3.10 18.87
CA GLU A 26 -1.13 3.53 19.10
C GLU A 26 -0.32 2.49 19.89
N LYS A 27 -0.96 1.79 20.84
CA LYS A 27 -0.31 0.75 21.64
C LYS A 27 0.02 -0.52 20.85
N TYR A 28 -0.78 -0.89 19.85
CA TYR A 28 -0.70 -2.20 19.19
C TYR A 28 -0.47 -2.13 17.67
N LYS A 29 -0.31 -0.93 17.09
CA LYS A 29 -0.16 -0.73 15.64
C LYS A 29 1.01 -1.49 15.01
N SER A 30 2.12 -1.67 15.73
CA SER A 30 3.28 -2.43 15.23
C SER A 30 2.94 -3.91 15.00
N TYR A 31 2.27 -4.55 15.95
CA TYR A 31 1.81 -5.94 15.81
C TYR A 31 0.79 -6.11 14.70
N MET A 32 -0.06 -5.10 14.49
CA MET A 32 -1.06 -5.08 13.43
C MET A 32 -0.48 -4.76 12.05
N ALA A 33 0.78 -4.36 11.94
CA ALA A 33 1.41 -4.00 10.67
C ALA A 33 2.69 -4.81 10.37
N GLU A 34 3.02 -5.78 11.23
CA GLU A 34 4.23 -6.59 11.16
C GLU A 34 4.35 -7.34 9.82
N ASP A 35 3.27 -7.95 9.33
CA ASP A 35 3.25 -8.65 8.05
C ASP A 35 3.44 -7.71 6.85
N ILE A 36 2.94 -6.48 6.95
CA ILE A 36 3.14 -5.45 5.92
C ILE A 36 4.62 -5.05 5.87
N LEU A 37 5.24 -4.82 7.04
CA LEU A 37 6.67 -4.53 7.12
C LEU A 37 7.51 -5.67 6.51
N HIS A 38 7.19 -6.93 6.84
CA HIS A 38 7.87 -8.09 6.26
C HIS A 38 7.71 -8.16 4.75
N ARG A 39 6.49 -7.93 4.23
CA ARG A 39 6.21 -7.91 2.80
C ARG A 39 7.03 -6.83 2.10
N ILE A 40 7.02 -5.60 2.59
CA ILE A 40 7.76 -4.47 1.99
C ILE A 40 9.28 -4.68 2.05
N ARG A 41 9.81 -5.22 3.16
CA ARG A 41 11.24 -5.59 3.26
C ARG A 41 11.65 -6.62 2.21
N SER A 42 10.79 -7.62 2.01
CA SER A 42 11.00 -8.66 0.99
C SER A 42 10.95 -8.10 -0.43
N GLU A 43 9.99 -7.20 -0.72
CA GLU A 43 9.82 -6.59 -2.04
C GLU A 43 10.98 -5.65 -2.41
N ASN A 44 11.49 -4.88 -1.44
CA ASN A 44 12.53 -3.88 -1.68
C ASN A 44 13.96 -4.40 -1.44
N SER A 45 14.13 -5.66 -1.03
CA SER A 45 15.42 -6.22 -0.59
C SER A 45 16.13 -5.37 0.48
N ASN A 46 15.37 -4.60 1.25
CA ASN A 46 15.89 -3.69 2.27
C ASN A 46 15.47 -4.16 3.66
N MET A 47 16.30 -5.00 4.28
CA MET A 47 16.03 -5.57 5.60
C MET A 47 16.14 -4.57 6.75
N ASN A 48 16.77 -3.41 6.52
CA ASN A 48 16.99 -2.38 7.54
C ASN A 48 15.85 -1.35 7.61
N MET A 49 14.82 -1.47 6.77
CA MET A 49 13.66 -0.59 6.81
C MET A 49 12.90 -0.78 8.13
N ASP A 50 12.55 0.31 8.81
CA ASP A 50 11.72 0.30 10.02
C ASP A 50 10.24 0.64 9.69
N PHE A 51 9.36 0.60 10.70
CA PHE A 51 7.97 1.02 10.54
C PHE A 51 7.87 2.47 10.07
N THR A 52 7.10 2.69 9.01
CA THR A 52 6.81 4.02 8.46
C THR A 52 5.32 4.33 8.54
N ALA A 53 4.97 5.59 8.27
CA ALA A 53 3.57 6.00 8.23
C ALA A 53 2.77 5.18 7.19
N GLU A 54 3.38 4.88 6.04
CA GLU A 54 2.76 4.11 4.96
C GLU A 54 2.37 2.70 5.39
N ILE A 55 3.24 2.04 6.18
CA ILE A 55 2.96 0.72 6.75
C ILE A 55 1.75 0.77 7.68
N TYR A 56 1.70 1.76 8.57
CA TYR A 56 0.58 1.94 9.48
C TYR A 56 -0.72 2.31 8.75
N ASN A 57 -0.63 3.11 7.69
CA ASN A 57 -1.76 3.49 6.87
C ASN A 57 -2.36 2.29 6.14
N GLU A 58 -1.53 1.39 5.62
CA GLU A 58 -2.01 0.15 4.99
C GLU A 58 -2.72 -0.76 6.00
N ALA A 59 -2.20 -0.87 7.23
CA ALA A 59 -2.88 -1.60 8.30
C ALA A 59 -4.24 -0.98 8.66
N LEU A 60 -4.35 0.36 8.75
CA LEU A 60 -5.62 1.05 9.00
C LEU A 60 -6.64 0.79 7.88
N ILE A 61 -6.21 0.76 6.63
CA ILE A 61 -7.07 0.45 5.48
C ILE A 61 -7.67 -0.96 5.64
N MET A 62 -6.85 -1.96 5.94
CA MET A 62 -7.34 -3.32 6.16
C MET A 62 -8.32 -3.41 7.35
N ILE A 63 -8.06 -2.68 8.43
CA ILE A 63 -8.96 -2.63 9.59
C ILE A 63 -10.31 -1.99 9.21
N GLU A 64 -10.29 -0.92 8.43
CA GLU A 64 -11.51 -0.27 7.98
C GLU A 64 -12.35 -1.17 7.07
N ASP A 65 -11.72 -1.94 6.17
CA ASP A 65 -12.43 -2.92 5.35
C ASP A 65 -13.11 -3.99 6.22
N LEU A 66 -12.47 -4.42 7.31
CA LEU A 66 -13.07 -5.34 8.29
C LEU A 66 -14.24 -4.69 9.05
N CYS A 67 -14.11 -3.44 9.48
CA CYS A 67 -15.20 -2.71 10.16
C CYS A 67 -16.42 -2.53 9.25
N LEU A 68 -16.19 -2.27 7.95
CA LEU A 68 -17.24 -2.21 6.93
C LEU A 68 -17.94 -3.56 6.76
N GLN A 69 -17.17 -4.66 6.71
CA GLN A 69 -17.75 -6.01 6.63
C GLN A 69 -18.56 -6.39 7.86
N ILE A 70 -18.10 -6.02 9.06
CA ILE A 70 -18.74 -6.43 10.33
C ILE A 70 -19.99 -5.59 10.64
N ALA A 71 -19.89 -4.27 10.51
CA ALA A 71 -20.92 -3.35 11.00
C ALA A 71 -21.29 -2.23 10.01
N ASN A 72 -20.72 -2.23 8.80
CA ASN A 72 -20.88 -1.16 7.81
C ASN A 72 -20.54 0.24 8.36
N LYS A 73 -19.50 0.31 9.21
CA LYS A 73 -19.03 1.56 9.83
C LYS A 73 -17.61 1.88 9.37
N VAL A 74 -17.39 3.15 9.05
CA VAL A 74 -16.06 3.70 8.72
C VAL A 74 -15.29 4.08 9.99
N LEU A 75 -13.97 4.18 9.91
CA LEU A 75 -13.12 4.47 11.09
C LEU A 75 -13.47 5.79 11.77
N ASN A 76 -13.85 6.81 11.01
CA ASN A 76 -14.32 8.10 11.53
C ASN A 76 -15.48 7.96 12.52
N GLN A 77 -16.42 7.05 12.24
CA GLN A 77 -17.58 6.80 13.10
C GLN A 77 -17.22 6.02 14.37
N LEU A 78 -16.03 5.45 14.41
CA LEU A 78 -15.50 4.63 15.49
C LEU A 78 -14.44 5.37 16.30
N GLY A 79 -14.32 6.70 16.16
CA GLY A 79 -13.36 7.53 16.90
C GLY A 79 -11.90 7.29 16.50
N MET A 80 -11.66 6.73 15.32
CA MET A 80 -10.35 6.47 14.75
C MET A 80 -10.01 7.48 13.64
N PRO A 81 -8.72 7.78 13.40
CA PRO A 81 -8.32 8.57 12.24
C PRO A 81 -8.74 7.84 10.95
N SER A 82 -9.33 8.59 10.01
CA SER A 82 -9.98 8.05 8.82
C SER A 82 -9.18 8.24 7.54
N ARG A 83 -9.55 7.39 6.57
CA ARG A 83 -9.08 7.33 5.19
C ARG A 83 -9.20 8.62 4.38
N ILE A 84 -10.03 9.62 4.75
CA ILE A 84 -10.23 10.83 3.90
C ILE A 84 -8.90 11.60 3.68
N ASP A 85 -8.00 11.60 4.66
CA ASP A 85 -6.66 12.21 4.51
C ASP A 85 -5.66 11.30 3.76
N LEU A 86 -5.94 10.00 3.65
CA LEU A 86 -5.03 8.97 3.13
C LEU A 86 -5.37 8.47 1.72
N LEU A 87 -6.64 8.53 1.30
CA LEU A 87 -7.11 8.12 -0.02
C LEU A 87 -6.60 9.02 -1.14
N LEU A 88 -6.48 10.33 -0.90
CA LEU A 88 -5.90 11.26 -1.88
C LEU A 88 -4.42 10.95 -2.10
N LEU A 89 -3.67 10.66 -1.03
CA LEU A 89 -2.27 10.24 -1.13
C LEU A 89 -2.16 8.90 -1.86
N ARG A 90 -2.96 7.89 -1.51
CA ARG A 90 -2.90 6.57 -2.15
C ARG A 90 -3.36 6.58 -3.61
N LEU A 91 -4.44 7.26 -3.94
CA LEU A 91 -4.86 7.44 -5.35
C LEU A 91 -3.83 8.25 -6.13
N MET A 92 -3.16 9.24 -5.52
CA MET A 92 -2.04 9.92 -6.17
C MET A 92 -0.84 9.01 -6.33
N GLN A 93 -0.51 8.16 -5.36
CA GLN A 93 0.64 7.26 -5.40
C GLN A 93 0.42 6.09 -6.36
N ASP A 94 -0.77 5.50 -6.38
CA ASP A 94 -1.19 4.48 -7.34
C ASP A 94 -1.28 5.07 -8.75
N CYS A 95 -1.73 6.33 -8.90
CA CYS A 95 -1.73 7.05 -10.17
C CYS A 95 -0.30 7.39 -10.64
N ILE A 96 0.60 7.78 -9.73
CA ILE A 96 2.00 8.05 -10.03
C ILE A 96 2.73 6.74 -10.37
N ALA A 97 2.55 5.68 -9.60
CA ALA A 97 3.16 4.37 -9.83
C ALA A 97 2.68 3.74 -11.15
N SER A 98 1.37 3.80 -11.44
CA SER A 98 0.81 3.33 -12.71
C SER A 98 1.37 4.12 -13.91
N LYS A 99 1.48 5.46 -13.81
CA LYS A 99 2.04 6.31 -14.86
C LYS A 99 3.54 6.09 -15.07
N ILE A 100 4.32 5.98 -13.99
CA ILE A 100 5.77 5.72 -14.05
C ILE A 100 6.04 4.35 -14.65
N THR A 101 5.35 3.30 -14.19
CA THR A 101 5.52 1.94 -14.73
C THR A 101 5.16 1.88 -16.21
N THR A 102 4.05 2.51 -16.62
CA THR A 102 3.67 2.56 -18.04
C THR A 102 4.70 3.33 -18.87
N LEU A 103 5.21 4.47 -18.39
CA LEU A 103 6.24 5.25 -19.08
C LEU A 103 7.58 4.50 -19.15
N LEU A 104 7.96 3.76 -18.11
CA LEU A 104 9.17 2.93 -18.09
C LEU A 104 9.06 1.77 -19.07
N ILE A 105 7.90 1.08 -19.12
CA ILE A 105 7.61 0.04 -20.11
C ILE A 105 7.63 0.63 -21.52
N PHE A 106 7.00 1.78 -21.73
CA PHE A 106 6.96 2.43 -23.05
C PHE A 106 8.34 2.89 -23.49
N ARG A 107 9.15 3.45 -22.59
CA ARG A 107 10.54 3.83 -22.85
C ARG A 107 11.41 2.61 -23.13
N HIS A 108 11.19 1.50 -22.44
CA HIS A 108 11.88 0.25 -22.69
C HIS A 108 11.51 -0.31 -24.07
N MET A 109 10.20 -0.38 -24.40
CA MET A 109 9.72 -0.80 -25.71
C MET A 109 10.24 0.11 -26.83
N TRP A 110 10.23 1.42 -26.64
CA TRP A 110 10.74 2.39 -27.61
C TRP A 110 12.25 2.26 -27.83
N ASN A 111 13.03 2.05 -26.76
CA ASN A 111 14.47 1.83 -26.87
C ASN A 111 14.79 0.53 -27.61
N GLN A 112 14.04 -0.55 -27.39
CA GLN A 112 14.20 -1.81 -28.11
C GLN A 112 13.84 -1.66 -29.60
N ILE A 113 12.77 -0.93 -29.92
CA ILE A 113 12.37 -0.64 -31.30
C ILE A 113 13.41 0.25 -32.00
N PHE A 114 13.91 1.30 -31.33
CA PHE A 114 14.92 2.20 -31.88
C PHE A 114 16.25 1.49 -32.12
N LEU A 115 16.69 0.61 -31.21
CA LEU A 115 17.88 -0.22 -31.42
C LEU A 115 17.69 -1.13 -32.62
N ASN A 116 16.56 -1.83 -32.74
CA ASN A 116 16.28 -2.72 -33.88
C ASN A 116 16.21 -1.97 -35.22
N LEU A 117 15.63 -0.76 -35.27
CA LEU A 117 15.62 0.07 -36.47
C LEU A 117 17.02 0.60 -36.83
N ARG A 118 17.85 0.93 -35.83
CA ARG A 118 19.24 1.38 -36.03
C ARG A 118 20.16 0.24 -36.51
N PHE A 119 19.89 -1.00 -36.12
CA PHE A 119 20.56 -2.18 -36.66
C PHE A 119 20.07 -2.54 -38.07
N SER A 120 18.78 -2.36 -38.37
CA SER A 120 18.23 -2.60 -39.71
C SER A 120 18.73 -1.59 -40.75
N SER A 121 18.91 -0.32 -40.40
CA SER A 121 19.45 0.70 -41.32
C SER A 121 20.96 0.56 -41.59
N LYS A 122 21.70 -0.22 -40.78
CA LYS A 122 23.13 -0.51 -41.03
C LYS A 122 23.36 -1.81 -41.81
N ALA A 123 22.32 -2.60 -42.06
CA ALA A 123 22.39 -3.82 -42.85
C ALA A 123 22.21 -3.58 -44.37
N PHE A 124 21.93 -2.35 -44.81
CA PHE A 124 21.65 -2.02 -46.22
C PHE A 124 22.75 -1.19 -46.91
N THR A 125 23.98 -1.22 -46.39
CA THR A 125 25.18 -0.71 -47.09
C THR A 125 26.37 -1.61 -46.80
N ILE A 126 26.35 -2.83 -47.32
CA ILE A 126 27.56 -3.56 -47.72
C ILE A 126 27.19 -4.30 -49.01
N GLU A 127 27.90 -3.93 -50.07
CA GLU A 127 27.87 -4.38 -51.49
C GLU A 127 26.79 -3.78 -52.40
#